data_AF-A0A3M7PBD2-F1
#
_entry.id   AF-A0A3M7PBD2-F1
#
_cell.length_a   1.000
_cell.length_b   1.000
_cell.length_c   1.000
_cell.angle_alpha   90.00
_cell.angle_beta   90.00
_cell.angle_gamma   90.00
#
_symmetry.space_group_name_H-M   'P 1'
#
loop_
_entity.id
_entity.type
_entity.pdbx_description
1 polymer ?
#
loop_
_entity_poly.entity_id
_entity_poly.type
_entity_poly.pdbx_seq_one_letter_code
_entity_poly.pdbx_strand_id
1 'polypeptide(L)'
;MAESEYVQEIEDEEESDYAEAEPVLAYSRIKNDVLGIIESDSVSCIKADRKFLIVGTHWGRVHVLDHDGNKVLTKEPSGGVPLQNYSI
;
A
#
# COMPACT_ATOMS: atom_id res chain seq x y z
N MET A 1 -4.15 -64.92 -26.41
CA MET A 1 -2.83 -64.58 -26.95
C MET A 1 -2.79 -63.07 -27.02
N ALA A 2 -1.93 -62.46 -26.21
CA ALA A 2 -1.91 -61.02 -25.91
C ALA A 2 -1.06 -60.25 -26.93
N GLU A 3 -1.41 -59.00 -27.21
CA GLU A 3 -0.47 -58.00 -27.72
C GLU A 3 -0.68 -56.70 -26.93
N SER A 4 0.42 -56.19 -26.40
CA SER A 4 0.56 -55.25 -25.28
C SER A 4 0.50 -53.78 -25.68
N GLU A 5 0.01 -52.94 -24.76
CA GLU A 5 0.09 -51.47 -24.81
C GLU A 5 1.54 -50.97 -24.89
N TYR A 6 1.81 -50.04 -25.81
CA TYR A 6 3.04 -49.23 -25.81
C TYR A 6 2.69 -47.82 -25.31
N VAL A 7 3.04 -47.53 -24.06
CA VAL A 7 3.09 -46.18 -23.51
C VAL A 7 4.51 -45.67 -23.73
N GLN A 8 4.70 -44.68 -24.62
CA GLN A 8 5.95 -43.93 -24.67
C GLN A 8 5.92 -42.92 -23.52
N GLU A 9 6.72 -43.19 -22.48
CA GLU A 9 7.15 -42.21 -21.50
C GLU A 9 7.83 -41.05 -22.24
N ILE A 10 7.21 -39.87 -22.22
CA ILE A 10 7.94 -38.63 -22.46
C ILE A 10 8.51 -38.27 -21.09
N GLU A 11 9.82 -38.50 -20.94
CA GLU A 11 10.62 -38.00 -19.83
C GLU A 11 10.45 -36.48 -19.79
N ASP A 12 9.73 -35.99 -18.78
CA ASP A 12 9.74 -34.58 -18.41
C ASP A 12 11.17 -34.26 -17.96
N GLU A 13 11.97 -33.70 -18.88
CA GLU A 13 13.26 -33.07 -18.58
C GLU A 13 13.00 -32.03 -17.47
N GLU A 14 13.42 -32.35 -16.24
CA GLU A 14 13.46 -31.41 -15.13
C GLU A 14 14.49 -30.32 -15.43
N GLU A 15 14.09 -29.36 -16.26
CA GLU A 15 14.80 -28.10 -16.45
C GLU A 15 14.80 -27.41 -15.09
N SER A 16 15.93 -27.53 -14.39
CA SER A 16 16.11 -27.03 -13.04
C SER A 16 15.91 -25.51 -13.02
N ASP A 17 14.74 -25.12 -12.54
CA ASP A 17 14.25 -23.75 -12.40
C ASP A 17 15.07 -23.01 -11.33
N TYR A 18 16.32 -22.67 -11.66
CA TYR A 18 17.17 -21.76 -10.88
C TYR A 18 16.81 -20.29 -11.13
N ALA A 19 15.65 -20.02 -11.75
CA ALA A 19 15.12 -18.67 -11.81
C ALA A 19 14.70 -18.25 -10.39
N GLU A 20 15.39 -17.25 -9.83
CA GLU A 20 14.91 -16.61 -8.61
C GLU A 20 13.47 -16.11 -8.88
N ALA A 21 12.51 -16.63 -8.13
CA ALA A 21 11.11 -16.24 -8.27
C ALA A 21 10.99 -14.71 -8.16
N GLU A 22 10.24 -14.09 -9.08
CA GLU A 22 10.04 -12.65 -9.08
C GLU A 22 9.45 -12.21 -7.72
N PRO A 23 10.05 -11.21 -7.04
CA PRO A 23 9.61 -10.81 -5.71
C PRO A 23 8.20 -10.22 -5.77
N VAL A 24 7.29 -10.79 -4.99
CA VAL A 24 5.92 -10.27 -4.88
C VAL A 24 5.88 -9.08 -3.93
N LEU A 25 5.17 -8.01 -4.33
CA LEU A 25 4.97 -6.85 -3.48
C LEU A 25 4.12 -7.22 -2.25
N ALA A 26 4.74 -7.30 -1.08
CA ALA A 26 4.03 -7.42 0.19
C ALA A 26 3.47 -6.06 0.61
N TYR A 27 2.14 -5.98 0.78
CA TYR A 27 1.47 -4.77 1.26
C TYR A 27 0.39 -5.08 2.29
N SER A 28 0.18 -4.14 3.20
CA SER A 28 -0.92 -4.15 4.16
C SER A 28 -1.73 -2.86 4.03
N ARG A 29 -3.05 -2.95 4.22
CA ARG A 29 -3.90 -1.75 4.25
C ARG A 29 -3.82 -1.11 5.63
N ILE A 30 -3.45 0.17 5.67
CA ILE A 30 -3.57 1.01 6.86
C ILE A 30 -5.07 1.30 7.08
N LYS A 31 -5.54 1.11 8.31
CA LYS A 31 -6.96 1.26 8.70
C LYS A 31 -7.06 2.26 9.85
N ASN A 32 -8.03 2.09 10.75
CA ASN A 32 -8.26 2.96 11.92
C ASN A 32 -8.66 4.39 11.52
N ASP A 33 -8.11 5.41 12.18
CA ASP A 33 -8.52 6.81 12.05
C ASP A 33 -8.29 7.38 10.63
N VAL A 34 -7.41 6.76 9.84
CA VAL A 34 -7.14 7.14 8.46
C VAL A 34 -8.41 7.13 7.61
N LEU A 35 -9.32 6.17 7.81
CA LEU A 35 -10.56 6.09 7.04
C LEU A 35 -11.42 7.33 7.29
N GLY A 36 -11.60 7.72 8.55
CA GLY A 36 -12.35 8.92 8.90
C GLY A 36 -11.71 10.21 8.39
N ILE A 37 -10.38 10.27 8.32
CA ILE A 37 -9.67 11.42 7.72
C ILE A 37 -10.02 11.52 6.23
N ILE A 38 -9.85 10.43 5.47
CA ILE A 38 -10.05 10.41 4.01
C ILE A 38 -11.53 10.58 3.62
N GLU A 39 -12.45 10.08 4.44
CA GLU A 39 -13.89 10.32 4.24
C GLU A 39 -14.27 11.78 4.48
N SER A 40 -13.56 12.48 5.37
CA SER A 40 -13.86 13.88 5.73
C SER A 40 -13.18 14.93 4.85
N ASP A 41 -11.99 14.63 4.31
CA ASP A 41 -11.16 15.54 3.51
C ASP A 41 -10.23 14.73 2.61
N SER A 42 -9.89 15.28 1.44
CA SER A 42 -8.97 14.62 0.51
C SER A 42 -7.52 14.83 0.92
N VAL A 43 -6.72 13.76 0.77
CA VAL A 43 -5.29 13.80 1.04
C VAL A 43 -4.56 14.51 -0.10
N SER A 44 -3.77 15.53 0.24
CA SER A 44 -2.98 16.31 -0.71
C SER A 44 -1.50 15.87 -0.73
N CYS A 45 -0.95 15.43 0.41
CA CYS A 45 0.42 14.95 0.49
C CYS A 45 0.63 13.93 1.63
N ILE A 46 1.66 13.08 1.50
CA ILE A 46 2.03 12.09 2.52
C ILE A 46 3.55 12.07 2.70
N LYS A 47 4.01 11.96 3.94
CA LYS A 47 5.41 11.67 4.30
C LYS A 47 5.47 10.48 5.25
N ALA A 48 6.16 9.42 4.84
CA ALA A 48 6.47 8.30 5.72
C ALA A 48 7.81 8.53 6.42
N ASP A 49 7.83 8.38 7.74
CA ASP A 49 9.01 8.37 8.58
C ASP A 49 9.11 7.02 9.32
N ARG A 50 10.28 6.75 9.92
CA ARG A 50 10.52 5.50 10.65
C ARG A 50 9.60 5.34 11.87
N LYS A 51 9.11 6.45 12.44
CA LYS A 51 8.21 6.42 13.60
C LYS A 51 6.75 6.71 13.26
N PHE A 52 6.49 7.51 12.23
CA PHE A 52 5.16 8.05 11.97
C PHE A 52 4.87 8.14 10.48
N LEU A 53 3.58 8.14 10.16
CA LEU A 53 3.04 8.54 8.89
C LEU A 53 2.42 9.94 9.04
N ILE A 54 2.79 10.87 8.17
CA ILE A 54 2.27 12.24 8.19
C ILE A 54 1.43 12.44 6.92
N VAL A 55 0.21 12.92 7.09
CA VAL A 55 -0.76 13.12 6.02
C VAL A 55 -1.21 14.58 6.03
N GLY A 56 -0.99 15.29 4.93
CA GLY A 56 -1.55 16.60 4.67
C GLY A 56 -2.84 16.47 3.86
N THR A 57 -3.84 17.29 4.16
CA THR A 57 -5.13 17.29 3.47
C THR A 57 -5.39 18.60 2.74
N HIS A 58 -6.40 18.63 1.86
CA HIS A 58 -6.73 19.80 1.04
C HIS A 58 -7.21 21.00 1.86
N TRP A 59 -7.83 20.80 3.03
CA TRP A 59 -8.16 21.91 3.94
C TRP A 59 -6.97 22.42 4.75
N GLY A 60 -5.76 21.92 4.50
CA GLY A 60 -4.54 22.38 5.16
C GLY A 60 -4.35 21.81 6.56
N ARG A 61 -5.04 20.72 6.91
CA ARG A 61 -4.77 19.96 8.13
C ARG A 61 -3.56 19.06 7.92
N VAL A 62 -2.81 18.85 9.00
CA VAL A 62 -1.71 17.89 9.05
C VAL A 62 -2.01 16.87 10.14
N HIS A 63 -2.16 15.61 9.75
CA HIS A 63 -2.38 14.48 10.63
C HIS A 63 -1.08 13.70 10.81
N VAL A 64 -0.68 13.44 12.05
CA VAL A 64 0.41 12.51 12.36
C VAL A 64 -0.23 11.23 12.90
N LEU A 65 0.18 10.12 12.31
CA LEU A 65 -0.36 8.79 12.55
C LEU A 65 0.79 7.84 12.88
N ASP A 66 0.51 6.78 13.61
CA ASP A 66 1.40 5.62 13.65
C ASP A 66 1.28 4.76 12.36
N HIS A 67 2.02 3.65 12.28
CA HIS A 67 2.02 2.79 11.10
C HIS A 67 0.76 1.92 10.95
N ASP A 68 -0.04 1.78 12.01
CA ASP A 68 -1.35 1.11 11.97
C ASP A 68 -2.48 2.07 11.56
N GLY A 69 -2.19 3.38 11.52
CA GLY A 69 -3.13 4.42 11.12
C GLY A 69 -3.90 5.05 12.29
N ASN A 70 -3.43 4.86 13.52
CA ASN A 70 -4.01 5.55 14.67
C ASN A 70 -3.48 6.99 14.72
N LYS A 71 -4.37 7.94 14.99
CA LYS A 71 -4.03 9.35 15.05
C LYS A 71 -3.33 9.70 16.35
N VAL A 72 -2.10 10.21 16.21
CA VAL A 72 -1.29 10.73 17.32
C VAL A 72 -1.61 12.20 17.57
N LEU A 73 -1.69 13.01 16.50
CA LEU A 73 -2.07 14.42 16.58
C LEU A 73 -2.65 14.93 15.26
N THR A 74 -3.45 16.00 15.35
CA THR A 74 -3.83 16.84 14.21
C THR A 74 -3.40 18.26 14.46
N LYS A 75 -2.79 18.89 13.45
CA LYS A 75 -2.54 20.32 13.41
C LYS A 75 -3.47 20.97 12.40
N GLU A 76 -4.32 21.87 12.90
CA GLU A 76 -5.14 22.74 12.06
C GLU A 76 -4.28 23.87 11.45
N PRO A 77 -4.66 24.38 10.26
CA PRO A 77 -3.95 25.48 9.61
C PRO A 77 -3.95 26.74 10.49
N SER A 78 -2.78 27.36 10.63
CA SER A 78 -2.63 28.64 11.34
C SER A 78 -3.26 29.76 10.52
N GLY A 79 -4.50 30.12 10.85
CA GLY A 79 -5.26 31.18 10.17
C GLY A 79 -6.70 30.81 9.83
N GLY A 80 -7.12 29.55 10.02
CA GLY A 80 -8.51 29.13 9.79
C GLY A 80 -8.98 29.17 8.33
N VAL A 81 -8.09 29.51 7.40
CA VAL A 81 -8.38 29.53 5.95
C VAL A 81 -7.84 28.25 5.33
N PRO A 82 -8.68 27.49 4.60
CA PRO A 82 -8.21 26.32 3.87
C PRO A 82 -7.33 26.76 2.68
N LEU A 83 -6.24 26.04 2.43
CA LEU A 83 -5.28 26.32 1.34
C LEU A 83 -5.84 25.92 -0.04
N GLN A 84 -7.04 26.39 -0.39
CA GLN A 84 -7.79 25.93 -1.56
C GLN A 84 -7.30 26.46 -2.92
N ASN A 85 -6.26 27.30 -2.97
CA ASN A 85 -5.95 28.08 -4.18
C ASN A 85 -4.63 27.75 -4.90
N TYR A 86 -4.03 26.59 -4.67
CA TYR A 86 -2.93 26.12 -5.52
C TYR A 86 -3.42 24.94 -6.36
N SER A 87 -3.94 25.26 -7.54
CA SER A 87 -4.04 24.27 -8.63
C SER A 87 -2.62 23.96 -9.09
N ILE A 88 -2.29 22.68 -9.17
CA ILE A 88 -1.16 22.18 -9.94
C ILE A 88 -1.53 22.29 -11.43
#